data_AF-A0A1J3EGL2-F1
#
_entry.id   AF-A0A1J3EGL2-F1
#
_cell.length_a   1.000
_cell.length_b   1.000
_cell.length_c   1.000
_cell.angle_alpha   90.00
_cell.angle_beta   90.00
_cell.angle_gamma   90.00
#
_symmetry.space_group_name_H-M   'P 1'
#
loop_
_entity.id
_entity.type
_entity.pdbx_description
1 polymer ?
#
loop_
_entity_poly.entity_id
_entity_poly.type
_entity_poly.pdbx_seq_one_letter_code
_entity_poly.pdbx_strand_id
1 'polypeptide(L)'
;MSYASFSVKDLTSLVSRSGTGSSSSAKPPGQTRPVKVIPLQHPDTSNEARPPSIPFDDIFSGWTAKIKRMSLVDWIDTLFPCSRWIRTYRWNEYFKLDLMAGITVGIMLVPQAMSYAKLAGLPPIYGLYSSFVPIFVYAIFGSSRQLAIGPVALVSLLVSNALGDIADSSEELHIELAIMLALLVGILECIMGLLRLGWLIRFISHSVISGFTSASAIVIGLSQVKYFLGYSIARSSKIVPIVESIIAGADKFQWPPFLMGSLILVILQVMKHVGKARKDLQFLRAAAPLTGIVLGTTIAKVFHPPSISLVGEIPQGLPTFSFPRSFDHAKTLFPTSALITGVAILESVGIAKALAAKNRYELDSNSELFAASAL
;
A
#
# COMPACT_ATOMS: atom_id res chain seq x y z
N MET A 1 23.06 11.94 19.98
CA MET A 1 22.53 12.63 21.18
C MET A 1 21.01 12.62 21.05
N SER A 2 20.19 12.18 22.00
CA SER A 2 20.36 11.69 23.37
C SER A 2 19.36 10.55 23.53
N TYR A 3 19.81 9.38 24.00
CA TYR A 3 18.93 8.28 24.39
C TYR A 3 18.42 8.58 25.80
N ALA A 4 17.11 8.78 25.96
CA ALA A 4 16.49 8.84 27.29
C ALA A 4 16.33 7.41 27.81
N SER A 5 17.30 6.96 28.58
CA SER A 5 17.19 5.81 29.49
C SER A 5 16.26 6.20 30.64
N PHE A 6 15.12 5.52 30.76
CA PHE A 6 14.28 5.63 31.96
C PHE A 6 15.01 4.93 33.12
N SER A 7 15.48 5.72 34.08
CA SER A 7 16.13 5.22 35.29
C SER A 7 15.09 4.82 36.34
N VAL A 8 15.31 3.68 36.98
CA VAL A 8 14.45 2.97 37.94
C VAL A 8 14.08 3.77 39.21
N LYS A 9 14.57 5.01 39.37
CA LYS A 9 14.27 5.90 40.50
C LYS A 9 12.93 6.66 40.39
N ASP A 10 12.36 6.78 39.19
CA ASP A 10 11.07 7.48 38.99
C ASP A 10 9.84 6.62 39.32
N LEU A 11 9.99 5.30 39.42
CA LEU A 11 8.90 4.40 39.83
C LEU A 11 8.69 4.36 41.35
N THR A 12 9.68 4.73 42.15
CA THR A 12 9.58 4.73 43.61
C THR A 12 8.91 5.98 44.21
N SER A 13 8.77 7.07 43.43
CA SER A 13 8.08 8.29 43.88
C SER A 13 6.55 8.23 43.69
N LEU A 14 6.05 7.28 42.89
CA LEU A 14 4.62 7.09 42.62
C LEU A 14 3.94 6.09 43.56
N VAL A 15 4.70 5.33 44.35
CA VAL A 15 4.16 4.29 45.26
C VAL A 15 4.06 4.77 46.73
N SER A 16 4.72 5.86 47.11
CA SER A 16 4.76 6.35 48.51
C SER A 16 3.59 7.27 48.93
N ARG A 17 2.56 7.44 48.09
CA ARG A 17 1.33 8.16 48.45
C ARG A 17 0.10 7.25 48.39
N SER A 18 0.11 6.17 49.17
CA SER A 18 -1.11 5.48 49.56
C SER A 18 -1.02 5.10 51.04
N GLY A 19 -1.77 5.82 51.88
CA GLY A 19 -1.82 5.54 53.31
C GLY A 19 -2.62 6.55 54.10
N THR A 20 -3.72 6.06 54.69
CA THR A 20 -4.49 6.59 55.83
C THR A 20 -5.64 7.57 55.55
N GLY A 21 -6.84 7.24 56.10
CA GLY A 21 -7.84 8.22 56.51
C GLY A 21 -9.26 8.07 55.95
N SER A 22 -10.09 7.28 56.63
CA SER A 22 -11.55 7.19 56.49
C SER A 22 -12.29 8.44 57.00
N SER A 23 -13.30 8.94 56.26
CA SER A 23 -14.55 9.46 56.84
C SER A 23 -15.59 9.78 55.76
N SER A 24 -16.77 9.18 55.90
CA SER A 24 -18.01 9.49 55.21
C SER A 24 -18.52 10.90 55.56
N SER A 25 -18.82 11.73 54.55
CA SER A 25 -19.80 12.81 54.71
C SER A 25 -20.45 13.17 53.37
N ALA A 26 -21.75 13.46 53.44
CA ALA A 26 -22.71 13.56 52.36
C ALA A 26 -22.43 14.68 51.34
N LYS A 27 -22.81 14.46 50.08
CA LYS A 27 -22.83 15.47 49.01
C LYS A 27 -24.08 16.35 49.10
N PRO A 28 -23.97 17.69 49.14
CA PRO A 28 -25.08 18.57 48.78
C PRO A 28 -25.10 18.81 47.25
N PRO A 29 -26.26 19.10 46.64
CA PRO A 29 -26.38 19.32 45.20
C PRO A 29 -26.01 20.76 44.86
N GLY A 30 -25.10 20.94 43.90
CA GLY A 30 -24.77 22.26 43.35
C GLY A 30 -23.28 22.60 43.37
N GLN A 31 -22.47 21.89 42.58
CA GLN A 31 -21.14 22.38 42.19
C GLN A 31 -20.95 22.17 40.69
N THR A 32 -20.98 23.28 39.97
CA THR A 32 -20.52 23.43 38.59
C THR A 32 -19.05 22.99 38.50
N ARG A 33 -18.73 22.12 37.53
CA ARG A 33 -17.35 21.69 37.26
C ARG A 33 -16.49 22.94 36.99
N PRO A 34 -15.32 23.13 37.65
CA PRO A 34 -14.46 24.25 37.32
C PRO A 34 -13.90 24.06 35.91
N VAL A 35 -14.28 24.96 34.99
CA VAL A 35 -13.68 25.06 33.66
C VAL A 35 -12.25 25.54 33.86
N LYS A 36 -11.28 24.67 33.58
CA LYS A 36 -9.87 25.01 33.62
C LYS A 36 -9.54 25.87 32.40
N VAL A 37 -9.64 27.19 32.55
CA VAL A 37 -9.18 28.15 31.55
C VAL A 37 -7.66 28.03 31.48
N ILE A 38 -7.16 27.48 30.38
CA ILE A 38 -5.74 27.46 30.06
C ILE A 38 -5.42 28.88 29.57
N PRO A 39 -4.57 29.67 30.26
CA PRO A 39 -4.13 30.94 29.72
C PRO A 39 -3.34 30.66 28.45
N LEU A 40 -3.75 31.23 27.32
CA LEU A 40 -2.94 31.25 26.11
C LEU A 40 -1.70 32.11 26.39
N GLN A 41 -0.59 31.44 26.72
CA GLN A 41 0.71 32.07 26.75
C GLN A 41 1.08 32.39 25.31
N HIS A 42 0.98 33.67 24.94
CA HIS A 42 1.59 34.16 23.71
C HIS A 42 3.11 33.97 23.83
N PRO A 43 3.79 33.41 22.81
CA PRO A 43 5.24 33.27 22.85
C PRO A 43 5.86 34.67 22.95
N ASP A 44 6.68 34.89 23.98
CA ASP A 44 7.42 36.14 24.17
C ASP A 44 8.28 36.41 22.92
N THR A 45 7.99 37.50 22.22
CA THR A 45 8.64 37.92 20.97
C THR A 45 10.05 38.48 21.14
N SER A 46 10.74 38.15 22.23
CA SER A 46 12.09 38.67 22.53
C SER A 46 13.23 37.65 22.37
N ASN A 47 12.96 36.46 21.83
CA ASN A 47 14.01 35.53 21.40
C ASN A 47 13.52 34.64 20.24
N GLU A 48 13.29 35.23 19.06
CA GLU A 48 13.33 34.47 17.82
C GLU A 48 14.78 34.05 17.54
N ALA A 49 15.26 33.02 18.24
CA ALA A 49 16.33 32.21 17.72
C ALA A 49 15.78 31.58 16.43
N ARG A 50 16.20 32.10 15.27
CA ARG A 50 15.97 31.48 13.97
C ARG A 50 16.17 29.97 14.14
N PRO A 51 15.25 29.10 13.66
CA PRO A 51 15.55 27.67 13.64
C PRO A 51 16.91 27.52 12.92
N PRO A 52 17.89 26.82 13.51
CA PRO A 52 19.19 26.73 12.89
C PRO A 52 18.98 26.19 11.48
N SER A 53 19.37 26.97 10.47
CA SER A 53 19.44 26.51 9.10
C SER A 53 20.44 25.37 9.13
N ILE A 54 19.96 24.11 9.13
CA ILE A 54 20.83 22.94 9.11
C ILE A 54 21.57 23.00 7.77
N PRO A 55 22.88 23.32 7.75
CA PRO A 55 23.61 23.35 6.50
C PRO A 55 23.62 21.93 5.93
N PHE A 56 23.47 21.78 4.61
CA PHE A 56 23.47 20.47 3.95
C PHE A 56 24.72 19.63 4.31
N ASP A 57 25.84 20.30 4.59
CA ASP A 57 27.09 19.66 5.02
C ASP A 57 26.97 18.92 6.36
N ASP A 58 26.11 19.38 7.29
CA ASP A 58 25.93 18.72 8.59
C ASP A 58 25.08 17.46 8.51
N ILE A 59 24.24 17.35 7.46
CA ILE A 59 23.45 16.15 7.17
C ILE A 59 24.41 15.02 6.73
N PHE A 60 25.40 15.34 5.90
CA PHE A 60 26.40 14.39 5.43
C PHE A 60 27.50 14.10 6.47
N SER A 61 27.90 15.08 7.29
CA SER A 61 28.88 14.89 8.36
C SER A 61 28.35 13.95 9.46
N GLY A 62 27.09 14.13 9.87
CA GLY A 62 26.43 13.25 10.83
C GLY A 62 26.23 11.83 10.30
N TRP A 63 26.00 11.70 8.99
CA TRP A 63 25.86 10.42 8.32
C TRP A 63 27.18 9.64 8.23
N THR A 64 28.24 10.30 7.78
CA THR A 64 29.58 9.70 7.68
C THR A 64 30.13 9.30 9.06
N ALA A 65 29.89 10.12 10.08
CA ALA A 65 30.26 9.80 11.46
C ALA A 65 29.40 8.68 12.09
N LYS A 66 28.20 8.42 11.55
CA LYS A 66 27.34 7.28 11.93
C LYS A 66 27.83 6.00 11.26
N ILE A 67 28.13 6.03 9.96
CA ILE A 67 28.72 4.90 9.22
C ILE A 67 30.01 4.40 9.87
N LYS A 68 30.88 5.32 10.28
CA LYS A 68 32.20 5.00 10.86
C LYS A 68 32.13 4.39 12.26
N ARG A 69 30.97 4.44 12.92
CA ARG A 69 30.73 3.93 14.29
C ARG A 69 29.82 2.70 14.34
N MET A 70 29.30 2.25 13.20
CA MET A 70 28.38 1.12 13.17
C MET A 70 29.13 -0.21 13.22
N SER A 71 28.69 -1.10 14.11
CA SER A 71 29.15 -2.49 14.13
C SER A 71 28.75 -3.20 12.84
N LEU A 72 29.44 -4.29 12.48
CA LEU A 72 29.05 -5.15 11.36
C LEU A 72 27.60 -5.64 11.50
N VAL A 73 27.13 -5.84 12.74
CA VAL A 73 25.74 -6.23 13.03
C VAL A 73 24.76 -5.08 12.73
N ASP A 74 25.12 -3.84 13.07
CA ASP A 74 24.29 -2.67 12.78
C ASP A 74 24.19 -2.40 11.28
N TRP A 75 25.27 -2.68 10.54
CA TRP A 75 25.28 -2.60 9.07
C TRP A 75 24.35 -3.63 8.45
N ILE A 76 24.40 -4.88 8.94
CA ILE A 76 23.49 -5.95 8.50
C ILE A 76 22.04 -5.62 8.86
N ASP A 77 21.76 -5.14 10.07
CA ASP A 77 20.39 -4.79 10.47
C ASP A 77 19.84 -3.56 9.72
N THR A 78 20.72 -2.72 9.16
CA THR A 78 20.33 -1.56 8.34
C THR A 78 20.09 -1.93 6.87
N LEU A 79 20.88 -2.87 6.31
CA LEU A 79 20.71 -3.37 4.94
C LEU A 79 19.62 -4.45 4.83
N PHE A 80 19.50 -5.28 5.86
CA PHE A 80 18.57 -6.41 5.94
C PHE A 80 17.72 -6.26 7.21
N PRO A 81 16.67 -5.42 7.18
CA PRO A 81 15.73 -5.29 8.29
C PRO A 81 15.12 -6.63 8.72
N CYS A 82 15.14 -7.64 7.83
CA CYS A 82 14.69 -8.99 8.14
C CYS A 82 15.41 -9.65 9.33
N SER A 83 16.70 -9.39 9.51
CA SER A 83 17.51 -9.88 10.63
C SER A 83 16.94 -9.43 11.98
N ARG A 84 16.42 -8.22 12.05
CA ARG A 84 15.91 -7.64 13.30
C ARG A 84 14.57 -8.28 13.72
N TRP A 85 13.64 -8.44 12.79
CA TRP A 85 12.32 -8.99 13.12
C TRP A 85 12.37 -10.50 13.35
N ILE A 86 13.23 -11.24 12.62
CA ILE A 86 13.32 -12.70 12.80
C ILE A 86 13.89 -13.07 14.18
N ARG A 87 14.82 -12.27 14.71
CA ARG A 87 15.37 -12.43 16.07
C ARG A 87 14.36 -12.16 17.18
N THR A 88 13.39 -11.27 16.93
CA THR A 88 12.34 -10.91 17.89
C THR A 88 11.03 -11.67 17.65
N TYR A 89 11.01 -12.61 16.69
CA TYR A 89 9.80 -13.32 16.30
C TYR A 89 9.42 -14.42 17.31
N ARG A 90 8.19 -14.33 17.83
CA ARG A 90 7.62 -15.34 18.74
C ARG A 90 6.93 -16.44 17.96
N TRP A 91 7.69 -17.46 17.57
CA TRP A 91 7.23 -18.58 16.75
C TRP A 91 5.96 -19.26 17.26
N ASN A 92 5.88 -19.53 18.57
CA ASN A 92 4.73 -20.25 19.15
C ASN A 92 3.42 -19.45 19.09
N GLU A 93 3.49 -18.12 19.16
CA GLU A 93 2.32 -17.25 19.20
C GLU A 93 1.87 -16.82 17.80
N TYR A 94 2.82 -16.47 16.92
CA TYR A 94 2.52 -15.79 15.67
C TYR A 94 2.50 -16.70 14.44
N PHE A 95 3.24 -17.80 14.44
CA PHE A 95 3.42 -18.60 13.22
C PHE A 95 2.10 -19.09 12.62
N LYS A 96 1.19 -19.61 13.46
CA LYS A 96 -0.12 -20.10 13.00
C LYS A 96 -0.99 -18.98 12.43
N LEU A 97 -0.97 -17.81 13.07
CA LEU A 97 -1.78 -16.66 12.65
C LEU A 97 -1.23 -16.06 11.36
N ASP A 98 0.09 -15.90 11.25
CA ASP A 98 0.75 -15.35 10.08
C ASP A 98 0.64 -16.33 8.88
N LEU A 99 0.71 -17.64 9.11
CA LEU A 99 0.48 -18.64 8.07
C LEU A 99 -0.94 -18.59 7.51
N MET A 100 -1.97 -18.54 8.38
CA MET A 100 -3.36 -18.43 7.93
C MET A 100 -3.64 -17.10 7.22
N ALA A 101 -3.07 -16.01 7.72
CA ALA A 101 -3.17 -14.70 7.08
C ALA A 101 -2.48 -14.69 5.71
N GLY A 102 -1.27 -15.25 5.62
CA GLY A 102 -0.48 -15.35 4.39
C GLY A 102 -1.18 -16.19 3.32
N ILE A 103 -1.74 -17.35 3.68
CA ILE A 103 -2.53 -18.18 2.75
C ILE A 103 -3.74 -17.38 2.24
N THR A 104 -4.47 -16.70 3.13
CA THR A 104 -5.65 -15.91 2.76
C THR A 104 -5.28 -14.77 1.80
N VAL A 105 -4.24 -14.01 2.13
CA VAL A 105 -3.77 -12.88 1.33
C VAL A 105 -3.22 -13.36 -0.01
N GLY A 106 -2.43 -14.44 -0.03
CA GLY A 106 -1.87 -15.03 -1.25
C GLY A 106 -2.96 -15.51 -2.21
N ILE A 107 -3.97 -16.21 -1.71
CA ILE A 107 -5.14 -16.62 -2.51
C ILE A 107 -5.85 -15.42 -3.14
N MET A 108 -6.00 -14.33 -2.38
CA MET A 108 -6.65 -13.11 -2.86
C MET A 108 -5.79 -12.34 -3.88
N LEU A 109 -4.47 -12.39 -3.74
CA LEU A 109 -3.52 -11.68 -4.57
C LEU A 109 -3.50 -12.21 -6.01
N VAL A 110 -3.63 -13.51 -6.21
CA VAL A 110 -3.60 -14.18 -7.54
C VAL A 110 -4.59 -13.55 -8.54
N PRO A 111 -5.92 -13.55 -8.30
CA PRO A 111 -6.89 -12.98 -9.25
C PRO A 111 -6.79 -11.45 -9.31
N GLN A 112 -6.44 -10.80 -8.20
CA GLN A 112 -6.28 -9.35 -8.15
C GLN A 112 -5.15 -8.90 -9.09
N ALA A 113 -4.00 -9.56 -9.00
CA ALA A 113 -2.83 -9.25 -9.81
C ALA A 113 -3.08 -9.49 -11.30
N MET A 114 -3.76 -10.58 -11.66
CA MET A 114 -4.19 -10.84 -13.04
C MET A 114 -5.12 -9.75 -13.59
N SER A 115 -6.07 -9.28 -12.78
CA SER A 115 -6.99 -8.21 -13.17
C SER A 115 -6.24 -6.90 -13.43
N TYR A 116 -5.26 -6.57 -12.59
CA TYR A 116 -4.45 -5.36 -12.71
C TYR A 116 -3.50 -5.41 -13.91
N ALA A 117 -2.93 -6.57 -14.25
CA ALA A 117 -2.21 -6.74 -15.52
C ALA A 117 -3.10 -6.43 -16.72
N LYS A 118 -4.35 -6.94 -16.74
CA LYS A 118 -5.33 -6.59 -17.78
C LYS A 118 -5.67 -5.10 -17.81
N LEU A 119 -5.70 -4.41 -16.66
CA LEU A 119 -5.86 -2.96 -16.61
C LEU A 119 -4.66 -2.22 -17.24
N ALA A 120 -3.44 -2.73 -17.05
CA ALA A 120 -2.21 -2.22 -17.67
C ALA A 120 -2.08 -2.55 -19.16
N GLY A 121 -3.01 -3.33 -19.73
CA GLY A 121 -2.93 -3.81 -21.10
C GLY A 121 -1.88 -4.91 -21.30
N LEU A 122 -1.46 -5.58 -20.23
CA LEU A 122 -0.50 -6.68 -20.26
C LEU A 122 -1.19 -8.04 -20.14
N PRO A 123 -0.57 -9.12 -20.64
CA PRO A 123 -1.02 -10.47 -20.38
C PRO A 123 -1.13 -10.76 -18.86
N PRO A 124 -2.16 -11.50 -18.40
CA PRO A 124 -2.40 -11.76 -16.97
C PRO A 124 -1.21 -12.33 -16.19
N ILE A 125 -0.33 -13.06 -16.88
CA ILE A 125 0.87 -13.68 -16.29
C ILE A 125 1.85 -12.65 -15.71
N TYR A 126 1.96 -11.46 -16.32
CA TYR A 126 2.81 -10.40 -15.77
C TYR A 126 2.29 -9.87 -14.43
N GLY A 127 0.99 -9.98 -14.18
CA GLY A 127 0.39 -9.74 -12.87
C GLY A 127 0.90 -10.72 -11.82
N LEU A 128 0.96 -12.01 -12.17
CA LEU A 128 1.52 -13.04 -11.28
C LEU A 128 3.01 -12.80 -11.00
N TYR A 129 3.79 -12.45 -12.01
CA TYR A 129 5.22 -12.16 -11.84
C TYR A 129 5.45 -10.94 -10.94
N SER A 130 4.71 -9.85 -11.16
CA SER A 130 4.77 -8.61 -10.36
C SER A 130 4.17 -8.73 -8.96
N SER A 131 3.53 -9.85 -8.62
CA SER A 131 3.07 -10.12 -7.25
C SER A 131 3.93 -11.15 -6.53
N PHE A 132 4.54 -12.09 -7.27
CA PHE A 132 5.38 -13.12 -6.69
C PHE A 132 6.75 -12.60 -6.26
N VAL A 133 7.53 -12.01 -7.18
CA VAL A 133 8.92 -11.60 -6.90
C VAL A 133 8.98 -10.48 -5.86
N PRO A 134 8.17 -9.40 -5.96
CA PRO A 134 8.23 -8.29 -5.00
C PRO A 134 7.94 -8.71 -3.56
N ILE A 135 7.10 -9.71 -3.32
CA ILE A 135 6.80 -10.17 -1.95
C ILE A 135 8.05 -10.72 -1.25
N PHE A 136 8.86 -11.52 -1.95
CA PHE A 136 10.09 -12.07 -1.37
C PHE A 136 11.14 -10.99 -1.14
N VAL A 137 11.27 -10.08 -2.10
CA VAL A 137 12.20 -8.94 -1.98
C VAL A 137 11.79 -8.04 -0.81
N TYR A 138 10.49 -7.71 -0.68
CA TYR A 138 10.00 -6.90 0.42
C TYR A 138 10.16 -7.61 1.78
N ALA A 139 10.02 -8.93 1.85
CA ALA A 139 10.25 -9.66 3.10
C ALA A 139 11.70 -9.51 3.61
N ILE A 140 12.66 -9.26 2.71
CA ILE A 140 14.08 -9.09 3.01
C ILE A 140 14.40 -7.62 3.36
N PHE A 141 13.92 -6.67 2.53
CA PHE A 141 14.30 -5.26 2.61
C PHE A 141 13.27 -4.34 3.31
N GLY A 142 12.03 -4.78 3.45
CA GLY A 142 10.92 -4.00 4.00
C GLY A 142 11.02 -3.77 5.51
N SER A 143 10.52 -2.62 5.97
CA SER A 143 10.51 -2.28 7.40
C SER A 143 9.19 -2.67 8.08
N SER A 144 8.08 -2.72 7.34
CA SER A 144 6.75 -3.05 7.87
C SER A 144 6.50 -4.55 7.89
N ARG A 145 6.18 -5.10 9.07
CA ARG A 145 5.94 -6.55 9.25
C ARG A 145 4.62 -7.03 8.64
N GLN A 146 3.65 -6.13 8.46
CA GLN A 146 2.30 -6.47 8.00
C GLN A 146 1.98 -5.98 6.58
N LEU A 147 2.89 -5.24 5.94
CA LEU A 147 2.66 -4.75 4.59
C LEU A 147 2.95 -5.88 3.59
N ALA A 148 1.98 -6.17 2.73
CA ALA A 148 2.16 -7.04 1.58
C ALA A 148 2.14 -6.15 0.33
N ILE A 149 3.20 -6.20 -0.45
CA ILE A 149 3.31 -5.43 -1.70
C ILE A 149 2.85 -6.30 -2.86
N GLY A 150 2.18 -5.66 -3.81
CA GLY A 150 1.78 -6.26 -5.08
C GLY A 150 1.34 -5.17 -6.05
N PRO A 151 0.91 -5.56 -7.25
CA PRO A 151 0.43 -4.59 -8.24
C PRO A 151 -0.80 -3.85 -7.70
N VAL A 152 -0.95 -2.59 -8.10
CA VAL A 152 -2.06 -1.72 -7.70
C VAL A 152 -2.76 -1.18 -8.94
N ALA A 153 -4.09 -1.14 -8.89
CA ALA A 153 -4.96 -0.71 -10.00
C ALA A 153 -4.59 0.66 -10.58
N LEU A 154 -4.24 1.63 -9.74
CA LEU A 154 -3.96 2.99 -10.19
C LEU A 154 -2.66 3.06 -10.99
N VAL A 155 -1.59 2.43 -10.49
CA VAL A 155 -0.33 2.29 -11.23
C VAL A 155 -0.56 1.55 -12.55
N SER A 156 -1.37 0.48 -12.55
CA SER A 156 -1.73 -0.22 -13.79
C SER A 156 -2.42 0.66 -14.82
N LEU A 157 -3.33 1.55 -14.40
CA LEU A 157 -3.97 2.51 -15.31
C LEU A 157 -3.00 3.56 -15.84
N LEU A 158 -2.06 4.04 -15.00
CA LEU A 158 -1.01 4.97 -15.43
C LEU A 158 -0.09 4.34 -16.48
N VAL A 159 0.33 3.10 -16.26
CA VAL A 159 1.09 2.31 -17.23
C VAL A 159 0.31 2.17 -18.53
N SER A 160 -0.97 1.78 -18.46
CA SER A 160 -1.80 1.63 -19.67
C SER A 160 -1.91 2.91 -20.50
N ASN A 161 -2.04 4.08 -19.86
CA ASN A 161 -2.16 5.34 -20.61
C ASN A 161 -0.82 5.75 -21.20
N ALA A 162 0.26 5.60 -20.44
CA ALA A 162 1.59 6.00 -20.89
C ALA A 162 2.09 5.16 -22.06
N LEU A 163 1.79 3.86 -22.04
CA LEU A 163 2.18 2.95 -23.11
C LEU A 163 1.18 2.96 -24.26
N GLY A 164 -0.11 3.21 -23.98
CA GLY A 164 -1.14 3.29 -25.02
C GLY A 164 -0.81 4.31 -26.10
N ASP A 165 -0.27 5.46 -25.72
CA ASP A 165 0.10 6.52 -26.67
C ASP A 165 1.31 6.15 -27.56
N ILE A 166 2.07 5.11 -27.23
CA ILE A 166 3.36 4.76 -27.87
C ILE A 166 3.29 3.41 -28.60
N ALA A 167 2.54 2.44 -28.06
CA ALA A 167 2.59 1.03 -28.43
C ALA A 167 1.33 0.52 -29.15
N ASP A 168 0.61 1.41 -29.85
CA ASP A 168 -0.74 1.15 -30.42
C ASP A 168 -0.85 -0.10 -31.33
N SER A 169 0.26 -0.69 -31.80
CA SER A 169 0.26 -1.70 -32.86
C SER A 169 0.91 -3.06 -32.51
N SER A 170 1.67 -3.18 -31.42
CA SER A 170 2.42 -4.42 -31.14
C SER A 170 2.51 -4.79 -29.66
N GLU A 171 2.03 -5.99 -29.33
CA GLU A 171 2.01 -6.54 -27.97
C GLU A 171 3.44 -6.72 -27.40
N GLU A 172 4.40 -7.11 -28.24
CA GLU A 172 5.81 -7.27 -27.82
C GLU A 172 6.43 -5.95 -27.37
N LEU A 173 6.23 -4.85 -28.12
CA LEU A 173 6.73 -3.53 -27.72
C LEU A 173 6.04 -3.03 -26.46
N HIS A 174 4.75 -3.31 -26.27
CA HIS A 174 4.04 -2.91 -25.04
C HIS A 174 4.64 -3.56 -23.80
N ILE A 175 4.97 -4.86 -23.88
CA ILE A 175 5.65 -5.59 -22.81
C ILE A 175 7.05 -5.01 -22.57
N GLU A 176 7.83 -4.77 -23.63
CA GLU A 176 9.18 -4.24 -23.51
C GLU A 176 9.19 -2.84 -22.86
N LEU A 177 8.28 -1.96 -23.28
CA LEU A 177 8.12 -0.63 -22.68
C LEU A 177 7.65 -0.70 -21.23
N ALA A 178 6.81 -1.67 -20.87
CA ALA A 178 6.38 -1.87 -19.48
C ALA A 178 7.55 -2.28 -18.57
N ILE A 179 8.39 -3.20 -19.06
CA ILE A 179 9.62 -3.63 -18.35
C ILE A 179 10.60 -2.46 -18.22
N MET A 180 10.79 -1.67 -19.28
CA MET A 180 11.64 -0.48 -19.22
C MET A 180 11.09 0.58 -18.26
N LEU A 181 9.77 0.81 -18.26
CA LEU A 181 9.12 1.74 -17.36
C LEU A 181 9.29 1.31 -15.89
N ALA A 182 9.11 0.02 -15.60
CA ALA A 182 9.35 -0.55 -14.27
C ALA A 182 10.81 -0.36 -13.84
N LEU A 183 11.77 -0.61 -14.73
CA LEU A 183 13.20 -0.37 -14.48
C LEU A 183 13.48 1.10 -14.14
N LEU A 184 12.90 2.05 -14.90
CA LEU A 184 13.08 3.49 -14.65
C LEU A 184 12.48 3.92 -13.31
N VAL A 185 11.30 3.39 -12.94
CA VAL A 185 10.69 3.63 -11.63
C VAL A 185 11.59 3.11 -10.51
N GLY A 186 12.09 1.88 -10.61
CA GLY A 186 13.02 1.31 -9.62
C GLY A 186 14.32 2.11 -9.50
N ILE A 187 14.88 2.60 -10.62
CA ILE A 187 16.05 3.49 -10.62
C ILE A 187 15.75 4.82 -9.90
N LEU A 188 14.61 5.44 -10.17
CA LEU A 188 14.21 6.69 -9.52
C LEU A 188 14.01 6.51 -8.02
N GLU A 189 13.30 5.44 -7.61
CA GLU A 189 13.14 5.10 -6.20
C GLU A 189 14.47 4.78 -5.53
N CYS A 190 15.39 4.10 -6.23
CA CYS A 190 16.74 3.81 -5.74
C CYS A 190 17.52 5.11 -5.53
N ILE A 191 17.49 6.04 -6.48
CA ILE A 191 18.11 7.36 -6.34
C ILE A 191 17.52 8.09 -5.13
N MET A 192 16.19 8.09 -4.97
CA MET A 192 15.56 8.73 -3.83
C MET A 192 15.93 8.06 -2.49
N GLY A 193 16.05 6.73 -2.47
CA GLY A 193 16.52 5.95 -1.32
C GLY A 193 17.98 6.24 -0.95
N LEU A 194 18.87 6.29 -1.95
CA LEU A 194 20.29 6.64 -1.80
C LEU A 194 20.48 8.07 -1.28
N LEU A 195 19.69 9.01 -1.80
CA LEU A 195 19.64 10.40 -1.34
C LEU A 195 18.92 10.56 0.01
N ARG A 196 18.40 9.47 0.60
CA ARG A 196 17.71 9.44 1.90
C ARG A 196 16.55 10.44 1.94
N LEU A 197 15.80 10.52 0.84
CA LEU A 197 14.66 11.40 0.71
C LEU A 197 13.43 10.94 1.50
N GLY A 198 13.55 9.94 2.38
CA GLY A 198 12.46 9.54 3.28
C GLY A 198 12.06 10.62 4.29
N TRP A 199 12.87 11.68 4.47
CA TRP A 199 12.43 12.88 5.19
C TRP A 199 11.29 13.62 4.46
N LEU A 200 11.26 13.60 3.11
CA LEU A 200 10.25 14.26 2.30
C LEU A 200 8.85 13.66 2.54
N ILE A 201 8.81 12.35 2.82
CA ILE A 201 7.60 11.60 3.19
C ILE A 201 6.93 12.16 4.46
N ARG A 202 7.67 12.85 5.33
CA ARG A 202 7.11 13.49 6.54
C ARG A 202 6.31 14.75 6.22
N PHE A 203 6.55 15.41 5.08
CA PHE A 203 5.79 16.60 4.65
C PHE A 203 4.48 16.24 3.98
N ILE A 204 4.23 14.96 3.69
CA ILE A 204 2.95 14.50 3.18
C ILE A 204 1.93 14.56 4.34
N SER A 205 1.08 15.58 4.29
CA SER A 205 0.04 15.80 5.29
C SER A 205 -1.04 14.72 5.22
N HIS A 206 -1.73 14.53 6.35
CA HIS A 206 -2.88 13.61 6.41
C HIS A 206 -3.97 13.96 5.37
N SER A 207 -4.18 15.25 5.11
CA SER A 207 -5.15 15.73 4.13
C SER A 207 -4.80 15.30 2.70
N VAL A 208 -3.52 15.31 2.32
CA VAL A 208 -3.07 14.85 1.00
C VAL A 208 -3.31 13.35 0.83
N ILE A 209 -2.95 12.55 1.84
CA ILE A 209 -3.19 11.09 1.82
C ILE A 209 -4.70 10.81 1.74
N SER A 210 -5.53 11.52 2.50
CA SER A 210 -6.98 11.36 2.48
C SER A 210 -7.63 11.77 1.16
N GLY A 211 -7.15 12.86 0.54
CA GLY A 211 -7.64 13.32 -0.76
C GLY A 211 -7.26 12.34 -1.87
N PHE A 212 -5.99 11.91 -1.89
CA PHE A 212 -5.50 10.92 -2.83
C PHE A 212 -6.25 9.60 -2.71
N THR A 213 -6.39 9.03 -1.50
CA THR A 213 -7.11 7.76 -1.30
C THR A 213 -8.58 7.83 -1.73
N SER A 214 -9.26 8.96 -1.50
CA SER A 214 -10.63 9.18 -1.99
C SER A 214 -10.70 9.22 -3.52
N ALA A 215 -9.79 9.95 -4.17
CA ALA A 215 -9.71 10.03 -5.62
C ALA A 215 -9.37 8.66 -6.24
N SER A 216 -8.40 7.94 -5.68
CA SER A 216 -8.03 6.59 -6.10
C SER A 216 -9.22 5.63 -5.97
N ALA A 217 -10.00 5.71 -4.89
CA ALA A 217 -11.19 4.88 -4.73
C ALA A 217 -12.24 5.12 -5.84
N ILE A 218 -12.46 6.38 -6.24
CA ILE A 218 -13.37 6.74 -7.34
C ILE A 218 -12.85 6.19 -8.68
N VAL A 219 -11.58 6.43 -9.00
CA VAL A 219 -10.96 5.97 -10.25
C VAL A 219 -10.97 4.44 -10.34
N ILE A 220 -10.63 3.76 -9.24
CA ILE A 220 -10.69 2.30 -9.16
C ILE A 220 -12.13 1.83 -9.37
N GLY A 221 -13.11 2.41 -8.67
CA GLY A 221 -14.52 2.06 -8.84
C GLY A 221 -14.98 2.18 -10.28
N LEU A 222 -14.73 3.33 -10.92
CA LEU A 222 -15.07 3.57 -12.33
C LEU A 222 -14.38 2.59 -13.28
N SER A 223 -13.12 2.23 -13.02
CA SER A 223 -12.38 1.25 -13.84
C SER A 223 -12.98 -0.15 -13.82
N GLN A 224 -13.74 -0.51 -12.76
CA GLN A 224 -14.41 -1.80 -12.63
C GLN A 224 -15.79 -1.84 -13.29
N VAL A 225 -16.41 -0.69 -13.56
CA VAL A 225 -17.77 -0.60 -14.14
C VAL A 225 -17.87 -1.35 -15.47
N LYS A 226 -16.81 -1.37 -16.29
CA LYS A 226 -16.77 -2.10 -17.57
C LYS A 226 -17.10 -3.59 -17.43
N TYR A 227 -16.67 -4.21 -16.33
CA TYR A 227 -16.91 -5.63 -16.07
C TYR A 227 -18.37 -5.90 -15.66
N PHE A 228 -19.06 -4.91 -15.10
CA PHE A 228 -20.48 -4.99 -14.78
C PHE A 228 -21.37 -4.70 -15.99
N LEU A 229 -20.99 -3.74 -16.83
CA LEU A 229 -21.80 -3.35 -17.98
C LEU A 229 -21.65 -4.30 -19.18
N GLY A 230 -20.55 -5.05 -19.25
CA GLY A 230 -20.32 -6.08 -20.27
C GLY A 230 -19.84 -5.56 -21.62
N TYR A 231 -19.39 -4.30 -21.70
CA TYR A 231 -18.80 -3.74 -22.91
C TYR A 231 -17.47 -3.01 -22.63
N SER A 232 -16.70 -2.77 -23.69
CA SER A 232 -15.41 -2.09 -23.61
C SER A 232 -15.60 -0.60 -23.32
N ILE A 233 -15.03 -0.13 -22.21
CA ILE A 233 -14.93 1.28 -21.82
C ILE A 233 -13.51 1.76 -22.10
N ALA A 234 -13.33 3.05 -22.37
CA ALA A 234 -12.01 3.64 -22.51
C ALA A 234 -11.13 3.34 -21.29
N ARG A 235 -9.91 2.84 -21.52
CA ARG A 235 -8.90 2.69 -20.46
C ARG A 235 -8.26 4.05 -20.24
N SER A 236 -8.57 4.69 -19.12
CA SER A 236 -8.00 6.00 -18.78
C SER A 236 -7.82 6.15 -17.27
N SER A 237 -6.87 6.99 -16.85
CA SER A 237 -6.74 7.47 -15.47
C SER A 237 -7.57 8.73 -15.23
N LYS A 238 -8.13 9.32 -16.30
CA LYS A 238 -8.95 10.53 -16.25
C LYS A 238 -10.42 10.14 -16.11
N ILE A 239 -11.13 10.79 -15.18
CA ILE A 239 -12.54 10.49 -14.88
C ILE A 239 -13.46 10.85 -16.06
N VAL A 240 -13.27 12.04 -16.65
CA VAL A 240 -14.13 12.56 -17.73
C VAL A 240 -14.26 11.58 -18.91
N PRO A 241 -13.18 11.09 -19.54
CA PRO A 241 -13.31 10.15 -20.66
C PRO A 241 -13.89 8.80 -20.26
N ILE A 242 -13.70 8.36 -19.02
CA ILE A 242 -14.36 7.13 -18.52
C ILE A 242 -15.88 7.34 -18.46
N VAL A 243 -16.33 8.45 -17.89
CA VAL A 243 -17.76 8.76 -17.76
C VAL A 243 -18.40 8.97 -19.13
N GLU A 244 -17.75 9.71 -20.03
CA GLU A 244 -18.23 9.90 -21.40
C GLU A 244 -18.37 8.56 -22.14
N SER A 245 -17.39 7.67 -22.03
CA SER A 245 -17.46 6.35 -22.67
C SER A 245 -18.48 5.41 -22.01
N ILE A 246 -18.78 5.57 -20.72
CA ILE A 246 -19.91 4.89 -20.07
C ILE A 246 -21.22 5.35 -20.69
N ILE A 247 -21.46 6.67 -20.76
CA ILE A 247 -22.72 7.24 -21.26
C ILE A 247 -22.92 6.90 -22.73
N ALA A 248 -21.89 7.08 -23.56
CA ALA A 248 -21.95 6.77 -24.99
C ALA A 248 -22.11 5.27 -25.29
N GLY A 249 -21.68 4.40 -24.36
CA GLY A 249 -21.79 2.95 -24.52
C GLY A 249 -23.04 2.33 -23.89
N ALA A 250 -23.94 3.13 -23.30
CA ALA A 250 -25.08 2.63 -22.52
C ALA A 250 -25.99 1.67 -23.31
N ASP A 251 -26.13 1.88 -24.62
CA ASP A 251 -26.95 1.03 -25.49
C ASP A 251 -26.38 -0.40 -25.67
N LYS A 252 -25.08 -0.61 -25.37
CA LYS A 252 -24.39 -1.91 -25.52
C LYS A 252 -24.41 -2.74 -24.22
N PHE A 253 -25.26 -2.37 -23.28
CA PHE A 253 -25.35 -3.02 -21.98
C PHE A 253 -25.70 -4.50 -22.08
N GLN A 254 -24.98 -5.33 -21.34
CA GLN A 254 -25.24 -6.77 -21.24
C GLN A 254 -25.72 -7.12 -19.83
N TRP A 255 -26.94 -7.67 -19.74
CA TRP A 255 -27.54 -8.12 -18.49
C TRP A 255 -26.80 -9.29 -17.80
N PRO A 256 -26.21 -10.29 -18.51
CA PRO A 256 -25.59 -11.43 -17.83
C PRO A 256 -24.37 -11.06 -16.95
N PRO A 257 -23.38 -10.28 -17.42
CA PRO A 257 -22.28 -9.79 -16.57
C PRO A 257 -22.78 -8.97 -15.37
N PHE A 258 -23.79 -8.13 -15.58
CA PHE A 258 -24.38 -7.30 -14.52
C PHE A 258 -25.02 -8.15 -13.41
N LEU A 259 -25.84 -9.13 -13.79
CA LEU A 259 -26.52 -10.02 -12.84
C LEU A 259 -25.51 -10.86 -12.06
N MET A 260 -24.52 -11.43 -12.76
CA MET A 260 -23.47 -12.24 -12.13
C MET A 260 -22.63 -11.41 -11.15
N GLY A 261 -22.16 -10.24 -11.59
CA GLY A 261 -21.38 -9.33 -10.74
C GLY A 261 -22.17 -8.88 -9.52
N SER A 262 -23.45 -8.52 -9.69
CA SER A 262 -24.33 -8.08 -8.61
C SER A 262 -24.60 -9.19 -7.60
N LEU A 263 -24.86 -10.41 -8.06
CA LEU A 263 -25.05 -11.58 -7.20
C LEU A 263 -23.80 -11.88 -6.36
N ILE A 264 -22.63 -11.89 -6.99
CA ILE A 264 -21.35 -12.11 -6.30
C ILE A 264 -21.11 -11.00 -5.27
N LEU A 265 -21.34 -9.73 -5.62
CA LEU A 265 -21.20 -8.62 -4.68
C LEU A 265 -22.13 -8.74 -3.46
N VAL A 266 -23.39 -9.13 -3.67
CA VAL A 266 -24.35 -9.36 -2.59
C VAL A 266 -23.84 -10.48 -1.67
N ILE A 267 -23.37 -11.59 -2.23
CA ILE A 267 -22.80 -12.70 -1.45
C ILE A 267 -21.60 -12.22 -0.62
N LEU A 268 -20.67 -11.49 -1.23
CA LEU A 268 -19.50 -10.94 -0.53
C LEU A 268 -19.91 -9.99 0.61
N GLN A 269 -20.92 -9.15 0.38
CA GLN A 269 -21.42 -8.20 1.37
C GLN A 269 -22.14 -8.90 2.53
N VAL A 270 -22.93 -9.93 2.24
CA VAL A 270 -23.59 -10.78 3.25
C VAL A 270 -22.53 -11.51 4.08
N MET A 271 -21.55 -12.16 3.45
CA MET A 271 -20.46 -12.85 4.15
C MET A 271 -19.68 -11.89 5.06
N LYS A 272 -19.38 -10.68 4.58
CA LYS A 272 -18.73 -9.63 5.37
C LYS A 272 -19.59 -9.17 6.55
N HIS A 273 -20.91 -9.00 6.36
CA HIS A 273 -21.82 -8.55 7.41
C HIS A 273 -22.00 -9.63 8.49
N VAL A 274 -22.23 -10.88 8.07
CA VAL A 274 -22.37 -12.03 8.97
C VAL A 274 -21.09 -12.29 9.75
N GLY A 275 -19.92 -12.23 9.10
CA GLY A 275 -18.62 -12.38 9.76
C GLY A 275 -18.28 -11.22 10.73
N LYS A 276 -18.94 -10.07 10.61
CA LYS A 276 -18.85 -8.98 11.61
C LYS A 276 -19.83 -9.20 12.77
N ALA A 277 -21.02 -9.72 12.50
CA ALA A 277 -22.07 -9.94 13.49
C ALA A 277 -21.77 -11.12 14.43
N ARG A 278 -21.15 -12.20 13.92
CA ARG A 278 -20.82 -13.39 14.71
C ARG A 278 -19.30 -13.59 14.80
N LYS A 279 -18.76 -13.59 16.02
CA LYS A 279 -17.33 -13.82 16.29
C LYS A 279 -16.88 -15.22 15.85
N ASP A 280 -17.75 -16.21 15.96
CA ASP A 280 -17.45 -17.60 15.57
C ASP A 280 -17.30 -17.77 14.05
N LEU A 281 -17.87 -16.85 13.25
CA LEU A 281 -17.80 -16.87 11.79
C LEU A 281 -16.84 -15.81 11.23
N GLN A 282 -15.87 -15.35 12.02
CA GLN A 282 -14.93 -14.32 11.57
C GLN A 282 -14.11 -14.78 10.35
N PHE A 283 -13.87 -16.10 10.22
CA PHE A 283 -13.24 -16.72 9.04
C PHE A 283 -14.04 -16.48 7.75
N LEU A 284 -15.37 -16.33 7.84
CA LEU A 284 -16.22 -16.08 6.68
C LEU A 284 -15.84 -14.78 5.95
N ARG A 285 -15.30 -13.79 6.67
CA ARG A 285 -14.80 -12.55 6.09
C ARG A 285 -13.56 -12.78 5.23
N ALA A 286 -12.65 -13.64 5.68
CA ALA A 286 -11.44 -14.02 4.95
C ALA A 286 -11.76 -14.90 3.74
N ALA A 287 -12.76 -15.77 3.85
CA ALA A 287 -13.20 -16.68 2.80
C ALA A 287 -14.05 -16.01 1.71
N ALA A 288 -14.55 -14.79 1.91
CA ALA A 288 -15.49 -14.14 0.98
C ALA A 288 -14.92 -13.91 -0.43
N PRO A 289 -13.71 -13.36 -0.63
CA PRO A 289 -13.13 -13.23 -1.96
C PRO A 289 -12.91 -14.59 -2.64
N LEU A 290 -12.42 -15.59 -1.90
CA LEU A 290 -12.24 -16.96 -2.39
C LEU A 290 -13.56 -17.57 -2.86
N THR A 291 -14.62 -17.39 -2.08
CA THR A 291 -15.97 -17.88 -2.41
C THR A 291 -16.47 -17.21 -3.68
N GLY A 292 -16.26 -15.90 -3.85
CA GLY A 292 -16.60 -15.18 -5.08
C GLY A 292 -15.89 -15.73 -6.32
N ILE A 293 -14.60 -16.06 -6.21
CA ILE A 293 -13.81 -16.64 -7.30
C ILE A 293 -14.33 -18.04 -7.64
N VAL A 294 -14.45 -18.92 -6.64
CA VAL A 294 -14.89 -20.32 -6.86
C VAL A 294 -16.30 -20.35 -7.47
N LEU A 295 -17.23 -19.55 -6.93
CA LEU A 295 -18.58 -19.44 -7.48
C LEU A 295 -18.57 -18.86 -8.89
N GLY A 296 -17.84 -17.76 -9.11
CA GLY A 296 -17.74 -17.13 -10.43
C GLY A 296 -17.18 -18.07 -11.49
N THR A 297 -16.11 -18.79 -11.19
CA THR A 297 -15.51 -19.78 -12.10
C THR A 297 -16.45 -20.97 -12.34
N THR A 298 -17.16 -21.44 -11.31
CA THR A 298 -18.12 -22.54 -11.45
C THR A 298 -19.29 -22.13 -12.34
N ILE A 299 -19.88 -20.95 -12.11
CA ILE A 299 -20.97 -20.42 -12.92
C ILE A 299 -20.52 -20.22 -14.37
N ALA A 300 -19.35 -19.61 -14.59
CA ALA A 300 -18.80 -19.39 -15.92
C ALA A 300 -18.56 -20.71 -16.68
N LYS A 301 -18.11 -21.76 -15.98
CA LYS A 301 -17.87 -23.09 -16.55
C LYS A 301 -19.15 -23.88 -16.82
N VAL A 302 -20.20 -23.71 -16.03
CA VAL A 302 -21.47 -24.44 -16.22
C VAL A 302 -22.36 -23.78 -17.27
N PHE A 303 -22.49 -22.45 -17.22
CA PHE A 303 -23.43 -21.71 -18.06
C PHE A 303 -22.82 -21.17 -19.35
N HIS A 304 -21.49 -21.17 -19.49
CA HIS A 304 -20.75 -20.65 -20.65
C HIS A 304 -21.35 -19.36 -21.28
N PRO A 305 -21.57 -18.30 -20.49
CA PRO A 305 -22.19 -17.08 -21.01
C PRO A 305 -21.27 -16.40 -22.04
N PRO A 306 -21.69 -16.22 -23.30
CA PRO A 306 -20.85 -15.66 -24.37
C PRO A 306 -20.46 -14.20 -24.11
N SER A 307 -21.21 -13.51 -23.25
CA SER A 307 -21.00 -12.15 -22.80
C SER A 307 -19.83 -11.96 -21.83
N ILE A 308 -19.28 -13.04 -21.26
CA ILE A 308 -18.25 -12.95 -20.21
C ILE A 308 -16.90 -13.38 -20.79
N SER A 309 -15.97 -12.41 -20.84
CA SER A 309 -14.59 -12.68 -21.24
C SER A 309 -13.89 -13.55 -20.19
N LEU A 310 -13.41 -14.71 -20.62
CA LEU A 310 -12.60 -15.61 -19.79
C LEU A 310 -11.14 -15.14 -19.74
N VAL A 311 -10.42 -15.55 -18.70
CA VAL A 311 -8.99 -15.24 -18.56
C VAL A 311 -8.14 -15.96 -19.62
N GLY A 312 -8.63 -17.09 -20.13
CA GLY A 312 -7.92 -17.94 -21.09
C GLY A 312 -6.93 -18.88 -20.41
N GLU A 313 -6.09 -19.53 -21.21
CA GLU A 313 -4.98 -20.34 -20.70
C GLU A 313 -3.83 -19.43 -20.26
N ILE A 314 -3.24 -19.74 -19.11
CA ILE A 314 -2.10 -19.00 -18.57
C ILE A 314 -0.87 -19.87 -18.78
N PRO A 315 0.16 -19.38 -19.52
CA PRO A 315 1.35 -20.16 -19.75
C PRO A 315 2.03 -20.50 -18.42
N GLN A 316 2.53 -21.73 -18.34
CA GLN A 316 3.27 -22.20 -17.16
C GLN A 316 4.75 -21.90 -17.35
N GLY A 317 5.39 -21.36 -16.33
CA GLY A 317 6.83 -21.09 -16.35
C GLY A 317 7.21 -19.97 -15.40
N LEU A 318 8.52 -19.85 -15.19
CA LEU A 318 9.11 -18.67 -14.58
C LEU A 318 9.41 -17.63 -15.66
N PRO A 319 9.40 -16.32 -15.30
CA PRO A 319 9.78 -15.30 -16.25
C PRO A 319 11.24 -15.49 -16.66
N THR A 320 11.52 -15.47 -17.96
CA THR A 320 12.89 -15.33 -18.45
C THR A 320 13.33 -13.89 -18.22
N PHE A 321 14.52 -13.70 -17.63
CA PHE A 321 15.09 -12.36 -17.51
C PHE A 321 15.33 -11.75 -18.90
N SER A 322 14.61 -10.68 -19.19
CA SER A 322 14.75 -9.92 -20.43
C SER A 322 15.19 -8.50 -20.08
N PHE A 323 16.25 -8.04 -20.73
CA PHE A 323 16.68 -6.66 -20.66
C PHE A 323 16.05 -5.87 -21.82
N PRO A 324 15.62 -4.60 -21.62
CA PRO A 324 15.15 -3.77 -22.73
C PRO A 324 16.21 -3.71 -23.83
N ARG A 325 15.83 -4.00 -25.07
CA ARG A 325 16.77 -4.10 -26.20
C ARG A 325 17.19 -2.73 -26.70
N SER A 326 16.32 -1.72 -26.59
CA SER A 326 16.64 -0.33 -26.91
C SER A 326 16.21 0.64 -25.80
N PHE A 327 16.99 1.71 -25.63
CA PHE A 327 16.70 2.79 -24.68
C PHE A 327 16.14 4.04 -25.36
N ASP A 328 15.72 3.93 -26.63
CA ASP A 328 15.28 5.08 -27.42
C ASP A 328 14.06 5.76 -26.80
N HIS A 329 13.14 4.97 -26.23
CA HIS A 329 11.95 5.47 -25.54
C HIS A 329 12.18 5.80 -24.05
N ALA A 330 13.40 5.65 -23.52
CA ALA A 330 13.65 5.94 -22.11
C ALA A 330 13.42 7.43 -21.79
N LYS A 331 13.81 8.33 -22.71
CA LYS A 331 13.59 9.77 -22.55
C LYS A 331 12.12 10.15 -22.58
N THR A 332 11.32 9.48 -23.41
CA THR A 332 9.87 9.75 -23.51
C THR A 332 9.11 9.19 -22.31
N LEU A 333 9.57 8.07 -21.73
CA LEU A 333 8.97 7.47 -20.54
C LEU A 333 9.37 8.15 -19.23
N PHE A 334 10.46 8.92 -19.20
CA PHE A 334 10.98 9.52 -17.97
C PHE A 334 9.96 10.38 -17.19
N PRO A 335 9.17 11.28 -17.80
CA PRO A 335 8.16 12.04 -17.07
C PRO A 335 7.10 11.13 -16.43
N THR A 336 6.71 10.08 -17.14
CA THR A 336 5.75 9.09 -16.66
C THR A 336 6.33 8.28 -15.50
N SER A 337 7.58 7.81 -15.60
CA SER A 337 8.22 7.06 -14.51
C SER A 337 8.33 7.91 -13.24
N ALA A 338 8.62 9.21 -13.37
CA ALA A 338 8.64 10.13 -12.23
C ALA A 338 7.24 10.28 -11.58
N LEU A 339 6.20 10.36 -12.41
CA LEU A 339 4.81 10.44 -11.94
C LEU A 339 4.40 9.15 -11.20
N ILE A 340 4.69 7.99 -11.79
CA ILE A 340 4.42 6.68 -11.19
C ILE A 340 5.19 6.51 -9.88
N THR A 341 6.47 6.92 -9.84
CA THR A 341 7.30 6.90 -8.61
C THR A 341 6.65 7.71 -7.48
N GLY A 342 6.22 8.94 -7.77
CA GLY A 342 5.55 9.78 -6.77
C GLY A 342 4.24 9.17 -6.25
N VAL A 343 3.46 8.54 -7.14
CA VAL A 343 2.23 7.84 -6.80
C VAL A 343 2.51 6.58 -5.96
N ALA A 344 3.48 5.77 -6.33
CA ALA A 344 3.87 4.56 -5.62
C ALA A 344 4.34 4.87 -4.19
N ILE A 345 5.14 5.93 -4.02
CA ILE A 345 5.56 6.42 -2.71
C ILE A 345 4.34 6.86 -1.88
N LEU A 346 3.41 7.61 -2.48
CA LEU A 346 2.23 8.10 -1.77
C LEU A 346 1.31 6.95 -1.31
N GLU A 347 1.15 5.91 -2.14
CA GLU A 347 0.40 4.69 -1.81
C GLU A 347 1.07 3.90 -0.70
N SER A 348 2.35 3.57 -0.85
CA SER A 348 3.12 2.79 0.12
C SER A 348 3.12 3.48 1.49
N VAL A 349 3.46 4.76 1.52
CA VAL A 349 3.46 5.58 2.75
C VAL A 349 2.07 5.67 3.35
N GLY A 350 1.03 5.86 2.53
CA GLY A 350 -0.34 5.97 3.01
C GLY A 350 -0.79 4.72 3.75
N ILE A 351 -0.54 3.55 3.16
CA ILE A 351 -0.87 2.25 3.76
C ILE A 351 0.00 1.99 4.98
N ALA A 352 1.30 2.21 4.88
CA ALA A 352 2.26 1.98 5.94
C ALA A 352 1.96 2.86 7.18
N LYS A 353 1.67 4.15 7.00
CA LYS A 353 1.25 5.05 8.09
C LYS A 353 -0.07 4.61 8.70
N ALA A 354 -1.04 4.17 7.90
CA ALA A 354 -2.33 3.67 8.42
C ALA A 354 -2.16 2.39 9.27
N LEU A 355 -1.30 1.46 8.83
CA LEU A 355 -0.97 0.24 9.58
C LEU A 355 -0.17 0.54 10.85
N ALA A 356 0.82 1.44 10.77
CA ALA A 356 1.62 1.90 11.90
C ALA A 356 0.75 2.56 12.97
N ALA A 357 -0.17 3.46 12.58
CA ALA A 357 -1.11 4.10 13.50
C ALA A 357 -2.04 3.09 14.19
N LYS A 358 -2.48 2.05 13.48
CA LYS A 358 -3.35 1.00 14.03
C LYS A 358 -2.63 0.08 15.01
N ASN A 359 -1.38 -0.28 14.70
CA ASN A 359 -0.59 -1.26 15.46
C ASN A 359 0.43 -0.62 16.43
N ARG A 360 0.47 0.72 16.51
CA ARG A 360 1.33 1.51 17.42
C ARG A 360 2.82 1.22 17.28
N TYR A 361 3.33 1.18 16.05
CA TYR A 361 4.78 1.13 15.77
C TYR A 361 5.23 2.33 14.94
N GLU A 362 6.52 2.64 14.96
CA GLU A 362 7.12 3.68 14.11
C GLU A 362 7.57 3.09 12.77
N LEU A 363 7.32 3.84 11.69
CA LEU A 363 7.74 3.48 10.34
C LEU A 363 9.07 4.16 9.99
N ASP A 364 10.03 3.40 9.46
CA ASP A 364 11.24 3.98 8.87
C ASP A 364 11.02 4.27 7.38
N SER A 365 10.71 5.53 7.07
CA SER A 365 10.46 5.99 5.70
C SER A 365 11.63 5.75 4.74
N ASN A 366 12.88 5.75 5.21
CA ASN A 366 14.03 5.53 4.32
C ASN A 366 14.15 4.05 3.94
N SER A 367 13.90 3.15 4.90
CA SER A 367 13.86 1.72 4.64
C SER A 367 12.72 1.34 3.70
N GLU A 368 11.53 1.96 3.83
CA GLU A 368 10.44 1.73 2.88
C GLU A 368 10.78 2.20 1.47
N LEU A 369 11.49 3.31 1.32
CA LEU A 369 11.90 3.83 0.01
C LEU A 369 12.97 2.94 -0.64
N PHE A 370 13.91 2.43 0.15
CA PHE A 370 14.91 1.48 -0.31
C PHE A 370 14.27 0.13 -0.67
N ALA A 371 13.34 -0.35 0.17
CA ALA A 371 12.60 -1.56 -0.11
C ALA A 371 11.80 -1.44 -1.40
N ALA A 372 11.09 -0.31 -1.62
CA ALA A 372 10.35 -0.03 -2.84
C ALA A 372 11.23 -0.14 -4.09
N SER A 373 12.43 0.46 -4.04
CA SER A 373 13.36 0.46 -5.19
C SER A 373 13.89 -0.92 -5.61
N ALA A 374 13.82 -1.92 -4.73
CA ALA A 374 14.29 -3.27 -5.02
C ALA A 374 13.21 -4.15 -5.68
N LEU A 375 11.93 -3.73 -5.64
CA LEU A 375 10.74 -4.45 -6.11
C LEU A 375 10.55 -4.27 -7.61
#